data_AF-A0A9E5EUS4-F1
#
_entry.id   AF-A0A9E5EUS4-F1
#
_cell.length_a   1.000
_cell.length_b   1.000
_cell.length_c   1.000
_cell.angle_alpha   90.00
_cell.angle_beta   90.00
_cell.angle_gamma   90.00
#
_symmetry.space_group_name_H-M   'P 1'
#
loop_
_entity.id
_entity.type
_entity.pdbx_description
1 polymer ?
#
loop_
_entity_poly.entity_id
_entity_poly.type
_entity_poly.pdbx_seq_one_letter_code
_entity_poly.pdbx_strand_id
1 'polypeptide(L)'
;MLLKSLTLRFYALSLGIMVAGSLAAADNDGYTAIFNGKNMEGWKFFFDPKAPKDIDTSKNCTVKEGAIICSGKPTGFFYTEKSFTNYVL
;
A
#
# COMPACT_ATOMS: atom_id res chain seq x y z
N MET A 1 18.29 -34.55 -24.81
CA MET A 1 17.17 -34.15 -23.93
C MET A 1 17.65 -33.50 -22.62
N LEU A 2 18.72 -33.98 -21.99
CA LEU A 2 19.31 -33.41 -20.76
C LEU A 2 19.86 -31.97 -20.89
N LEU A 3 20.40 -31.60 -22.06
CA LEU A 3 20.98 -30.27 -22.29
C LEU A 3 19.93 -29.14 -22.33
N LYS A 4 18.68 -29.44 -22.74
CA LYS A 4 17.54 -28.49 -22.78
C LYS A 4 16.94 -28.22 -21.39
N SER A 5 17.01 -29.21 -20.49
CA SER A 5 16.53 -29.11 -19.10
C SER A 5 17.41 -28.18 -18.27
N LEU A 6 18.73 -28.20 -18.53
CA LEU A 6 19.68 -27.34 -17.83
C LEU A 6 19.52 -25.87 -18.23
N THR A 7 19.35 -25.58 -19.52
CA THR A 7 19.15 -24.20 -20.04
C THR A 7 17.85 -23.57 -19.52
N LEU A 8 16.78 -24.35 -19.37
CA LEU A 8 15.49 -23.88 -18.85
C LEU A 8 15.57 -23.51 -17.36
N ARG A 9 16.40 -24.21 -16.57
CA ARG A 9 16.66 -23.91 -15.16
C ARG A 9 17.52 -22.67 -14.96
N PHE A 10 18.50 -22.43 -15.84
CA PHE A 10 19.27 -21.18 -15.83
C PHE A 10 18.42 -19.97 -16.26
N TYR A 11 17.50 -20.14 -17.22
CA TYR A 11 16.58 -19.09 -17.63
C TYR A 11 15.59 -18.69 -16.52
N ALA A 12 15.08 -19.67 -15.77
CA ALA A 12 14.24 -19.45 -14.60
C ALA A 12 14.98 -18.73 -13.46
N LEU A 13 16.28 -19.02 -13.27
CA LEU A 13 17.11 -18.36 -12.26
C LEU A 13 17.42 -16.90 -12.63
N SER A 14 17.60 -16.59 -13.92
CA SER A 14 17.83 -15.22 -14.39
C SER A 14 16.59 -14.32 -14.35
N LEU A 15 15.37 -14.87 -14.48
CA LEU A 15 14.14 -14.09 -14.33
C LEU A 15 13.84 -13.72 -12.86
N GLY A 16 14.32 -14.52 -11.90
CA GLY A 16 14.10 -14.28 -10.47
C GLY A 16 14.90 -13.11 -9.89
N ILE A 17 16.00 -12.70 -10.54
CA ILE A 17 16.91 -11.66 -10.01
C ILE A 17 16.54 -10.25 -10.50
N MET A 18 15.83 -10.11 -11.62
CA MET A 18 15.50 -8.78 -12.17
C MET A 18 14.34 -8.06 -11.47
N VAL A 19 13.49 -8.76 -10.70
CA VAL A 19 12.34 -8.15 -10.01
C VAL A 19 12.69 -7.63 -8.60
N ALA A 20 13.91 -7.87 -8.11
CA ALA A 20 14.35 -7.42 -6.80
C ALA A 20 14.97 -6.00 -6.79
N GLY A 21 15.19 -5.38 -7.95
CA GLY A 21 16.11 -4.22 -8.10
C GLY A 21 15.50 -2.82 -8.14
N SER A 22 14.18 -2.64 -7.99
CA SER A 22 13.54 -1.32 -8.19
C SER A 22 12.69 -0.84 -7.01
N LEU A 23 13.15 -1.12 -5.78
CA LEU A 23 12.76 -0.34 -4.61
C LEU A 23 14.03 0.31 -4.04
N ALA A 24 14.79 0.99 -4.90
CA ALA A 24 15.71 2.00 -4.39
C ALA A 24 14.83 3.05 -3.71
N ALA A 25 14.85 3.09 -2.38
CA ALA A 25 14.26 4.17 -1.62
C ALA A 25 14.86 5.46 -2.15
N ALA A 26 14.02 6.36 -2.67
CA ALA A 26 14.45 7.70 -2.99
C ALA A 26 15.12 8.31 -1.75
N ASP A 27 16.17 9.09 -1.96
CA ASP A 27 16.78 9.89 -0.89
C ASP A 27 15.72 10.87 -0.40
N ASN A 28 15.09 10.51 0.71
CA ASN A 28 13.89 11.15 1.20
C ASN A 28 14.24 12.12 2.34
N ASP A 29 15.41 12.78 2.38
CA ASP A 29 15.78 13.80 3.39
C ASP A 29 15.40 13.44 4.86
N GLY A 30 15.40 12.16 5.24
CA GLY A 30 14.96 11.67 6.56
C GLY A 30 13.44 11.45 6.74
N TYR A 31 12.61 11.73 5.74
CA TYR A 31 11.19 11.39 5.68
C TYR A 31 10.97 9.88 5.58
N THR A 32 10.02 9.40 6.36
CA THR A 32 9.51 8.03 6.28
C THR A 32 8.13 8.04 5.65
N ALA A 33 7.92 7.22 4.61
CA ALA A 33 6.61 7.08 3.99
C ALA A 33 5.59 6.55 5.01
N ILE A 34 4.54 7.32 5.28
CA ILE A 34 3.41 6.90 6.13
C ILE A 34 2.31 6.14 5.36
N PHE A 35 2.40 6.13 4.03
CA PHE A 35 1.51 5.39 3.14
C PHE A 35 2.33 4.49 2.23
N ASN A 36 1.93 3.22 2.12
CA ASN A 36 2.67 2.21 1.38
C ASN A 36 2.35 2.17 -0.14
N GLY A 37 1.45 3.02 -0.63
CA GLY A 37 1.05 3.07 -2.04
C GLY A 37 0.13 1.93 -2.50
N LYS A 38 -0.26 1.02 -1.60
CA LYS A 38 -0.93 -0.24 -1.95
C LYS A 38 -2.27 -0.44 -1.25
N ASN A 39 -2.36 -0.10 0.03
CA ASN A 39 -3.54 -0.34 0.85
C ASN A 39 -3.56 0.59 2.09
N MET A 40 -4.59 0.45 2.91
CA MET A 40 -4.78 1.26 4.13
C MET A 40 -4.10 0.67 5.37
N GLU A 41 -3.08 -0.20 5.22
CA GLU A 41 -2.30 -0.72 6.35
C GLU A 41 -1.61 0.43 7.10
N GLY A 42 -1.67 0.40 8.43
CA GLY A 42 -1.19 1.50 9.28
C GLY A 42 -2.20 2.64 9.47
N TRP A 43 -3.42 2.50 8.96
CA TRP A 43 -4.51 3.47 9.12
C TRP A 43 -5.71 2.86 9.82
N LYS A 44 -6.41 3.68 10.60
CA LYS A 44 -7.69 3.38 11.25
C LYS A 44 -8.77 4.30 10.70
N PHE A 45 -10.01 3.82 10.74
CA PHE A 45 -11.17 4.57 10.27
C PHE A 45 -12.09 4.91 11.42
N PHE A 46 -12.64 6.12 11.36
CA PHE A 46 -13.75 6.56 12.18
C PHE A 46 -14.90 6.97 11.26
N PHE A 47 -16.08 6.41 11.50
CA PHE A 47 -17.30 6.75 10.76
C PHE A 47 -18.33 7.33 11.72
N ASP A 48 -19.20 8.22 11.21
CA ASP A 48 -20.30 8.78 12.00
C ASP A 48 -21.17 7.64 12.56
N PRO A 49 -21.35 7.53 13.90
CA PRO A 49 -22.21 6.52 14.51
C PRO A 49 -23.68 6.57 14.06
N LYS A 50 -24.12 7.70 13.49
CA LYS A 50 -25.46 7.89 12.92
C LYS A 50 -25.57 7.39 11.48
N ALA A 51 -24.47 6.99 10.84
CA ALA A 51 -24.52 6.42 9.50
C ALA A 51 -25.34 5.11 9.49
N PRO A 52 -26.08 4.82 8.41
CA PRO A 52 -26.78 3.54 8.27
C PRO A 52 -25.82 2.34 8.45
N LYS A 53 -26.25 1.37 9.26
CA LYS A 53 -25.41 0.22 9.68
C LYS A 53 -25.14 -0.79 8.56
N ASP A 54 -25.93 -0.75 7.50
CA ASP A 54 -25.86 -1.59 6.31
C ASP A 54 -24.95 -1.01 5.21
N ILE A 55 -24.36 0.16 5.43
CA ILE A 55 -23.42 0.75 4.47
C ILE A 55 -22.10 -0.02 4.47
N ASP A 56 -21.66 -0.40 3.28
CA ASP A 56 -20.34 -0.95 3.01
C ASP A 56 -19.26 0.12 3.24
N THR A 57 -18.61 0.08 4.40
CA THR A 57 -17.53 0.99 4.79
C THR A 57 -16.23 0.72 4.03
N SER A 58 -16.07 -0.46 3.40
CA SER A 58 -14.86 -0.82 2.64
C SER A 58 -14.65 0.06 1.39
N LYS A 59 -15.71 0.73 0.93
CA LYS A 59 -15.69 1.63 -0.23
C LYS A 59 -15.50 3.11 0.14
N ASN A 60 -15.29 3.41 1.42
CA ASN A 60 -15.08 4.79 1.85
C ASN A 60 -13.76 5.36 1.31
N CYS A 61 -12.65 4.68 1.59
CA CYS A 61 -11.35 5.02 1.04
C CYS A 61 -10.75 3.77 0.40
N THR A 62 -10.42 3.86 -0.87
CA THR A 62 -9.80 2.77 -1.64
C THR A 62 -8.46 3.22 -2.19
N VAL A 63 -7.56 2.30 -2.48
CA VAL A 63 -6.28 2.63 -3.13
C VAL A 63 -6.35 2.27 -4.60
N LYS A 64 -6.10 3.24 -5.47
CA LYS A 64 -6.02 3.06 -6.92
C LYS A 64 -4.82 3.83 -7.45
N GLU A 65 -4.01 3.17 -8.28
CA GLU A 65 -2.84 3.80 -8.94
C GLU A 65 -1.88 4.50 -7.95
N GLY A 66 -1.68 3.90 -6.76
CA GLY A 66 -0.80 4.48 -5.76
C GLY A 66 -1.37 5.70 -5.01
N ALA A 67 -2.66 6.00 -5.18
CA ALA A 67 -3.35 7.10 -4.51
C ALA A 67 -4.53 6.60 -3.67
N ILE A 68 -4.77 7.27 -2.53
CA ILE A 68 -5.98 7.07 -1.73
C ILE A 68 -7.12 7.86 -2.39
N ILE A 69 -8.19 7.17 -2.74
CA ILE A 69 -9.41 7.73 -3.31
C ILE A 69 -10.51 7.68 -2.26
N CYS A 70 -10.88 8.84 -1.72
CA CYS A 70 -11.92 8.99 -0.71
C CYS A 70 -13.27 9.29 -1.38
N SER A 71 -14.26 8.41 -1.20
CA SER A 71 -15.64 8.62 -1.66
C SER A 71 -16.45 9.50 -0.71
N GLY A 72 -16.02 9.62 0.56
CA GLY A 72 -16.72 10.35 1.61
C GLY A 72 -18.03 9.68 2.09
N LYS A 73 -18.30 8.44 1.68
CA LYS A 73 -19.51 7.69 2.02
C LYS A 73 -19.15 6.38 2.72
N PRO A 74 -19.61 6.11 3.95
CA PRO A 74 -20.30 7.05 4.83
C PRO A 74 -19.37 8.18 5.29
N THR A 75 -19.92 9.28 5.82
CA THR A 75 -19.10 10.37 6.34
C THR A 75 -18.20 9.87 7.46
N GLY A 76 -16.93 10.25 7.40
CA GLY A 76 -15.92 9.82 8.35
C GLY A 76 -14.56 10.41 8.04
N PHE A 77 -13.56 9.93 8.76
CA PHE A 77 -12.16 10.24 8.52
C PHE A 77 -11.31 9.01 8.82
N PHE A 78 -10.09 9.01 8.32
CA PHE A 78 -9.09 8.01 8.66
C PHE A 78 -7.86 8.70 9.28
N TYR A 79 -7.13 7.97 10.10
CA TYR A 79 -6.00 8.48 10.87
C TYR A 79 -4.93 7.40 11.00
N THR A 80 -3.69 7.80 11.20
CA THR A 80 -2.58 6.85 11.39
C THR A 80 -2.83 6.04 12.65
N GLU A 81 -2.56 4.74 12.59
CA GLU A 81 -2.62 3.88 13.78
C GLU A 81 -1.59 4.30 14.83
N LYS A 82 -0.41 4.73 14.37
CA LYS A 82 0.64 5.30 15.21
C LYS A 82 0.35 6.78 15.49
N SER A 83 0.57 7.19 16.73
CA SER A 83 0.52 8.59 17.14
C SER A 83 1.90 9.26 17.00
N PHE A 84 1.89 10.52 16.60
CA PHE A 84 3.07 11.38 16.47
C PHE A 84 2.83 12.70 17.20
N THR A 85 3.90 13.33 17.69
CA THR A 85 3.79 14.60 18.43
C THR A 85 4.57 15.71 17.72
N ASN A 86 5.86 15.48 17.42
CA ASN A 86 6.71 16.44 16.71
C ASN A 86 7.08 15.84 15.35
N TYR A 87 6.51 16.37 14.26
CA TYR A 87 6.71 15.86 12.92
C TYR A 87 6.65 16.98 11.87
N VAL A 88 7.21 16.69 10.69
CA VAL A 88 7.00 17.42 9.44
C VAL A 88 6.38 16.42 8.47
N LEU A 89 5.28 16.79 7.80
CA LEU A 89 4.51 15.93 6.89
C LEU A 89 4.38 16.58 5.52
#